data_AF-A0A6B3IA73-F1
#
_entry.id   AF-A0A6B3IA73-F1
#
_cell.length_a   1.000
_cell.length_b   1.000
_cell.length_c   1.000
_cell.angle_alpha   90.00
_cell.angle_beta   90.00
_cell.angle_gamma   90.00
#
_symmetry.space_group_name_H-M   'P 1'
#
loop_
_entity.id
_entity.type
_entity.pdbx_description
1 polymer ?
#
loop_
_entity_poly.entity_id
_entity_poly.type
_entity_poly.pdbx_seq_one_letter_code
_entity_poly.pdbx_strand_id
1 'polypeptide(L)'
;GHDLDRFVQIGSLTKPLTGTLLVRLAAAGTLQLDDPLERFLPVPAGTGITLRHLAEHTAALPRVPPRLRRLAPYADFDAGALDSVAQRIDSFTTGATGGKEKYSNP
;
A
#
# COMPACT_ATOMS: atom_id res chain seq x y z
N GLY A 1 -3.73 -16.18 -31.57
CA GLY A 1 -4.69 -16.94 -30.77
C GLY A 1 -4.47 -16.61 -29.32
N HIS A 2 -5.54 -16.39 -28.55
CA HIS A 2 -5.45 -16.32 -27.09
C HIS A 2 -5.36 -17.76 -26.57
N ASP A 3 -4.35 -18.05 -25.75
CA ASP A 3 -4.20 -19.31 -25.04
C ASP A 3 -4.80 -19.12 -23.64
N LEU A 4 -5.81 -19.92 -23.31
CA LEU A 4 -6.58 -19.79 -22.07
C LEU A 4 -5.77 -20.22 -20.83
N ASP A 5 -4.75 -21.05 -21.01
CA ASP A 5 -3.95 -21.59 -19.90
C ASP A 5 -2.63 -20.83 -19.72
N ARG A 6 -2.41 -19.76 -20.50
CA ARG A 6 -1.19 -18.97 -20.42
C ARG A 6 -1.19 -18.07 -19.19
N PHE A 7 -0.16 -18.20 -18.36
CA PHE A 7 0.09 -17.26 -17.27
C PHE A 7 0.37 -15.85 -17.79
N VAL A 8 -0.24 -14.85 -17.14
CA VAL A 8 -0.07 -13.43 -17.42
C VAL A 8 0.07 -12.63 -16.12
N GLN A 9 0.74 -11.47 -16.19
CA GLN A 9 0.77 -10.54 -15.07
C GLN A 9 -0.58 -9.84 -14.96
N ILE A 10 -1.28 -10.02 -13.83
CA ILE A 10 -2.58 -9.38 -13.57
C ILE A 10 -2.45 -7.97 -12.96
N GLY A 11 -1.24 -7.59 -12.54
CA GLY A 11 -0.94 -6.26 -12.00
C GLY A 11 -1.86 -5.89 -10.83
N SER A 12 -2.59 -4.77 -10.96
CA SER A 12 -3.40 -4.25 -9.86
C SER A 12 -4.71 -5.00 -9.63
N LEU A 13 -5.04 -6.03 -10.43
CA LEU A 13 -6.07 -7.01 -10.06
C LEU A 13 -5.69 -7.80 -8.79
N THR A 14 -4.43 -7.73 -8.34
CA THR A 14 -4.02 -8.27 -7.04
C THR A 14 -4.58 -7.47 -5.85
N LYS A 15 -4.92 -6.18 -6.00
CA LYS A 15 -5.36 -5.33 -4.87
C LYS A 15 -6.63 -5.85 -4.18
N PRO A 16 -7.71 -6.23 -4.89
CA PRO A 16 -8.87 -6.84 -4.26
C PRO A 16 -8.56 -8.14 -3.49
N LEU A 17 -7.58 -8.93 -3.95
CA LEU A 17 -7.14 -10.13 -3.24
C LEU A 17 -6.46 -9.75 -1.91
N THR A 18 -5.55 -8.79 -1.92
CA THR A 18 -4.91 -8.26 -0.70
C THR A 18 -5.93 -7.64 0.25
N GLY A 19 -6.90 -6.87 -0.26
CA GLY A 19 -8.00 -6.30 0.54
C GLY A 19 -8.86 -7.40 1.18
N THR A 20 -9.12 -8.50 0.47
CA THR A 20 -9.84 -9.65 1.02
C THR A 20 -9.05 -10.29 2.17
N LEU A 21 -7.73 -10.49 2.01
CA LEU A 21 -6.88 -11.00 3.09
C LEU A 21 -6.91 -10.08 4.31
N LEU A 22 -6.84 -8.76 4.11
CA LEU A 22 -6.89 -7.78 5.18
C LEU A 22 -8.19 -7.88 5.99
N VAL A 23 -9.35 -7.94 5.32
CA VAL A 23 -10.66 -8.10 5.98
C VAL A 23 -10.78 -9.45 6.69
N ARG A 24 -10.22 -10.52 6.12
CA ARG A 24 -10.23 -11.84 6.76
C ARG A 24 -9.38 -11.87 8.03
N LEU A 25 -8.21 -11.24 8.02
CA LEU A 25 -7.35 -11.10 9.20
C LEU A 25 -8.02 -10.23 10.28
N ALA A 26 -8.73 -9.17 9.88
CA ALA A 26 -9.53 -8.36 10.80
C ALA A 26 -10.65 -9.18 11.45
N ALA A 27 -11.40 -9.95 10.65
CA ALA A 27 -12.47 -10.83 11.15
C ALA A 27 -11.93 -11.93 12.09
N ALA A 28 -10.69 -12.38 11.88
CA ALA A 28 -10.01 -13.33 12.75
C ALA A 28 -9.40 -12.69 14.02
N GLY A 29 -9.51 -11.37 14.18
CA GLY A 29 -8.96 -10.64 15.32
C GLY A 29 -7.43 -10.51 15.33
N THR A 30 -6.74 -10.83 14.22
CA THR A 30 -5.28 -10.74 14.11
C THR A 30 -4.79 -9.29 14.03
N LEU A 31 -5.63 -8.42 13.46
CA LEU A 31 -5.44 -6.98 13.36
C LEU A 31 -6.80 -6.27 13.40
N GLN A 32 -6.80 -4.94 13.49
CA GLN A 32 -7.96 -4.09 13.25
C GLN A 32 -7.69 -3.23 12.02
N LEU A 33 -8.71 -2.96 11.21
CA LEU A 33 -8.54 -2.11 10.02
C LEU A 33 -8.08 -0.68 10.39
N ASP A 34 -8.46 -0.24 11.58
CA ASP A 34 -8.09 1.06 12.12
C ASP A 34 -6.81 1.02 12.98
N ASP A 35 -6.08 -0.10 12.97
CA ASP A 35 -4.74 -0.16 13.57
C ASP A 35 -3.83 0.85 12.86
N PRO A 36 -3.00 1.59 13.63
CA PRO A 36 -2.04 2.52 13.07
C PRO A 36 -0.91 1.78 12.33
N LEU A 37 -0.45 2.35 11.22
CA LEU A 37 0.55 1.71 10.36
C LEU A 37 1.90 1.50 11.08
N GLU A 38 2.28 2.38 12.01
CA GLU A 38 3.49 2.27 12.85
C GLU A 38 3.53 1.01 13.71
N ARG A 39 2.41 0.29 13.86
CA ARG A 39 2.40 -1.01 14.53
C ARG A 39 3.06 -2.12 13.69
N PHE A 40 3.11 -1.98 12.36
CA PHE A 40 3.51 -3.04 11.44
C PHE A 40 4.75 -2.71 10.61
N LEU A 41 5.02 -1.43 10.38
CA LEU A 41 6.14 -0.95 9.56
C LEU A 41 6.90 0.16 10.27
N PRO A 42 8.18 0.39 9.93
CA PRO A 42 9.00 1.45 10.51
C PRO A 42 8.63 2.83 9.95
N VAL A 43 7.35 3.21 10.04
CA VAL A 43 6.89 4.55 9.68
C VAL A 43 7.08 5.52 10.86
N PRO A 44 7.23 6.83 10.61
CA PRO A 44 7.24 7.83 11.68
C PRO A 44 5.99 7.73 12.55
N ALA A 45 6.15 7.93 13.86
CA ALA A 45 5.02 7.91 14.78
C ALA A 45 4.06 9.08 14.51
N GLY A 46 2.76 8.85 14.69
CA GLY A 46 1.76 9.92 14.60
C GLY A 46 1.40 10.34 13.16
N THR A 47 1.70 9.50 12.16
CA THR A 47 1.27 9.74 10.77
C THR A 47 -0.25 9.74 10.60
N GLY A 48 -0.98 9.07 11.51
CA GLY A 48 -2.43 8.89 11.42
C GLY A 48 -2.88 7.95 10.30
N ILE A 49 -1.94 7.30 9.60
CA ILE A 49 -2.24 6.32 8.56
C ILE A 49 -2.66 5.01 9.23
N THR A 50 -3.76 4.42 8.77
CA THR A 50 -4.26 3.12 9.22
C THR A 50 -4.24 2.13 8.07
N LEU A 51 -4.42 0.84 8.37
CA LEU A 51 -4.56 -0.19 7.34
C LEU A 51 -5.76 0.08 6.41
N ARG A 52 -6.85 0.63 6.96
CA ARG A 52 -8.03 1.09 6.19
C ARG A 52 -7.66 2.17 5.19
N HIS A 53 -6.89 3.18 5.61
CA HIS A 53 -6.49 4.28 4.73
C HIS A 53 -5.69 3.79 3.50
N LEU A 54 -4.88 2.75 3.66
CA LEU A 54 -4.16 2.12 2.55
C LEU A 54 -5.11 1.37 1.62
N ALA A 55 -5.98 0.53 2.18
CA ALA A 55 -6.93 -0.28 1.42
C ALA A 55 -7.95 0.56 0.62
N GLU A 56 -8.33 1.72 1.15
CA GLU A 56 -9.31 2.64 0.55
C GLU A 56 -8.65 3.77 -0.26
N HIS A 57 -7.33 3.75 -0.45
CA HIS A 57 -6.60 4.80 -1.18
C HIS A 57 -6.83 6.22 -0.63
N THR A 58 -7.00 6.36 0.70
CA THR A 58 -7.28 7.64 1.39
C THR A 58 -6.14 8.08 2.31
N ALA A 59 -4.98 7.42 2.24
CA ALA A 59 -3.77 7.77 2.98
C ALA A 59 -3.02 9.02 2.46
N ALA A 60 -3.57 9.72 1.45
CA ALA A 60 -2.95 10.87 0.79
C ALA A 60 -1.56 10.61 0.17
N LEU A 61 -1.26 9.34 -0.15
CA LEU A 61 -0.01 8.90 -0.77
C LEU A 61 0.00 9.13 -2.29
N PRO A 62 1.18 9.37 -2.89
CA PRO A 62 1.31 9.43 -4.35
C PRO A 62 1.10 8.04 -4.97
N ARG A 63 0.88 8.00 -6.30
CA ARG A 63 0.73 6.73 -7.04
C ARG A 63 1.93 5.80 -6.90
N VAL A 64 3.12 6.39 -6.85
CA VAL A 64 4.41 5.70 -6.79
C VAL A 64 5.29 6.51 -5.81
N PRO A 65 6.04 5.87 -4.90
CA PRO A 65 6.96 6.57 -4.01
C PRO A 65 7.97 7.39 -4.80
N PRO A 66 8.33 8.59 -4.31
CA PRO A 66 9.42 9.36 -4.91
C PRO A 66 10.72 8.54 -4.93
N ARG A 67 11.55 8.75 -5.96
CA ARG A 67 12.84 8.06 -6.20
C ARG A 67 12.77 6.63 -6.74
N LEU A 68 11.58 6.04 -6.95
CA LEU A 68 11.49 4.84 -7.78
C LEU A 68 11.68 5.16 -9.27
N ARG A 69 12.15 4.18 -10.03
CA ARG A 69 12.41 4.31 -11.48
C ARG A 69 11.11 4.63 -12.22
N ARG A 70 11.21 5.46 -13.27
CA ARG A 70 10.03 5.84 -14.09
C ARG A 70 9.41 4.64 -14.81
N LEU A 71 10.26 3.72 -15.28
CA LEU A 71 9.85 2.47 -15.92
C LEU A 71 10.07 1.33 -14.92
N ALA A 72 9.10 0.43 -14.84
CA ALA A 72 9.10 -0.71 -13.90
C ALA A 72 9.51 -0.30 -12.47
N PRO A 73 8.78 0.63 -11.81
CA PRO A 73 9.16 1.20 -10.52
C PRO A 73 9.36 0.15 -9.41
N TYR A 74 8.74 -1.03 -9.57
CA TYR A 74 8.76 -2.11 -8.60
C TYR A 74 9.65 -3.30 -8.99
N ALA A 75 10.46 -3.19 -10.06
CA ALA A 75 11.31 -4.30 -10.51
C ALA A 75 12.32 -4.76 -9.43
N ASP A 76 12.87 -3.80 -8.69
CA ASP A 76 13.87 -4.00 -7.64
C ASP A 76 13.31 -3.67 -6.24
N PHE A 77 11.98 -3.71 -6.08
CA PHE A 77 11.32 -3.31 -4.83
C PHE A 77 11.26 -4.50 -3.86
N ASP A 78 12.24 -4.56 -2.97
CA ASP A 78 12.37 -5.56 -1.92
C ASP A 78 11.96 -5.03 -0.53
N ALA A 79 12.23 -5.80 0.53
CA ALA A 79 11.95 -5.39 1.90
C ALA A 79 12.74 -4.15 2.33
N GLY A 80 14.00 -4.00 1.90
CA GLY A 80 14.81 -2.82 2.23
C GLY A 80 14.31 -1.55 1.53
N ALA A 81 13.81 -1.69 0.29
CA ALA A 81 13.11 -0.62 -0.42
C ALA A 81 11.81 -0.24 0.27
N LEU A 82 11.04 -1.22 0.76
CA LEU A 82 9.82 -0.98 1.55
C LEU A 82 10.15 -0.19 2.82
N ASP A 83 11.15 -0.62 3.61
CA ASP A 83 11.55 0.07 4.84
C ASP A 83 12.00 1.51 4.55
N SER A 84 12.77 1.72 3.49
CA SER A 84 13.23 3.05 3.07
C SER A 84 12.08 3.98 2.66
N VAL A 85 11.01 3.43 2.07
CA VAL A 85 9.79 4.18 1.74
C VAL A 85 8.97 4.45 2.99
N ALA A 86 8.79 3.45 3.86
CA ALA A 86 8.03 3.54 5.10
C ALA A 86 8.59 4.61 6.04
N GLN A 87 9.92 4.61 6.27
CA GLN A 87 10.59 5.59 7.13
C GLN A 87 10.45 7.04 6.68
N ARG A 88 10.04 7.27 5.42
CA ARG A 88 9.94 8.60 4.81
C ARG A 88 8.53 8.95 4.35
N ILE A 89 7.53 8.16 4.76
CA ILE A 89 6.17 8.22 4.23
C ILE A 89 5.54 9.61 4.37
N ASP A 90 5.81 10.28 5.49
CA ASP A 90 5.40 11.65 5.82
C ASP A 90 5.97 12.72 4.86
N SER A 91 7.20 12.51 4.34
CA SER A 91 7.86 13.46 3.45
C SER A 91 7.18 13.59 2.07
N PHE A 92 6.23 12.72 1.75
CA PHE A 92 5.50 12.73 0.47
C PHE A 92 4.00 12.47 0.59
N THR A 93 3.44 12.46 1.80
CA THR A 93 1.99 12.58 1.99
C THR A 93 1.52 13.97 1.55
N THR A 94 0.49 14.02 0.70
CA THR A 94 0.04 15.24 0.01
C THR A 94 -1.19 15.90 0.62
N GLY A 95 -1.59 15.50 1.84
CA GLY A 95 -2.78 16.00 2.52
C GLY A 95 -3.14 15.19 3.77
N ALA A 96 -4.31 15.47 4.34
CA ALA A 96 -4.83 14.74 5.49
C ALA A 96 -5.27 13.31 5.11
N THR A 97 -4.97 12.35 5.98
CA THR A 97 -5.43 10.96 5.91
C THR A 97 -6.93 10.86 6.10
N GLY A 98 -7.58 9.88 5.48
CA GLY A 98 -9.05 9.73 5.50
C GLY A 98 -9.79 10.75 4.62
N GLY A 99 -9.04 11.52 3.81
CA GLY A 99 -9.56 12.50 2.88
C GLY A 99 -10.01 11.89 1.54
N LYS A 100 -9.82 12.62 0.45
CA LYS A 100 -10.22 12.17 -0.89
C LYS A 100 -9.42 10.93 -1.32
N GLU A 101 -10.13 9.98 -1.92
CA GLU A 101 -9.53 8.83 -2.59
C GLU A 101 -8.56 9.29 -3.70
N LYS A 102 -7.33 8.77 -3.65
CA LYS A 102 -6.31 8.92 -4.69
C LYS A 102 -5.57 7.60 -4.84
N TYR A 103 -5.74 6.98 -6.01
CA TYR A 103 -5.11 5.69 -6.31
C TYR A 103 -3.60 5.68 -6.01
N SER A 104 -3.20 4.76 -5.13
CA SER A 104 -1.83 4.59 -4.64
C SER A 104 -1.42 3.13 -4.78
N ASN A 105 -0.18 2.88 -5.21
CA ASN A 105 0.37 1.52 -5.25
C ASN A 105 1.09 1.09 -3.96
N PRO A 106 1.81 1.99 -3.25
CA PRO A 106 2.35 1.73 -1.91
C PRO A 106 1.30 1.31 -0.89
#